data_AF-A0A3N5U457-F1
#
_entry.id   AF-A0A3N5U457-F1
#
_cell.length_a   1.000
_cell.length_b   1.000
_cell.length_c   1.000
_cell.angle_alpha   90.00
_cell.angle_beta   90.00
_cell.angle_gamma   90.00
#
_symmetry.space_group_name_H-M   'P 1'
#
loop_
_entity.id
_entity.type
_entity.pdbx_description
1 polymer ?
#
loop_
_entity_poly.entity_id
_entity_poly.type
_entity_poly.pdbx_seq_one_letter_code
_entity_poly.pdbx_strand_id
1 'polypeptide(L)'
;MITNNITACQKRRFGMNPEEETRLIGLNGRPVFGIRKSTVLSFNLSDLRIYGKNKTDGILKRFITWFRIKRWQYLGVCNDKIIFGAAIVNLGYMTNMFCYIFDRKAGKIVQFDAITPSGKAGLFEGSFQNGSAIFKNGKASLSFINRPESVLAKISVKGKLDAELHFLKLTEPLCCTSRVGLDGFNYTHKEAGIPVTGNVTFRGSGYEIAENESSGVIDYTLGYLARHTFWNWASGGGFDEAGNRVGFNLVQGVNETGFTENAFWINGNMIKTDVIDFQYSDLNLLDKWRIVSNDGKINLSFYPEGERSADINTGLIASRFHQPFGRFEGILSDGGKTWKINNAAGFTEEHYAKW
;
A
#
# COMPACT_ATOMS: atom_id res chain seq x y z
N MET A 1 -35.80 -32.75 -28.66
CA MET A 1 -35.44 -31.42 -29.20
C MET A 1 -36.39 -30.41 -28.61
N ILE A 2 -36.01 -29.78 -27.50
CA ILE A 2 -36.73 -28.63 -26.93
C ILE A 2 -35.77 -27.47 -27.05
N THR A 3 -36.07 -26.58 -27.98
CA THR A 3 -35.24 -25.45 -28.37
C THR A 3 -35.38 -24.30 -27.39
N ASN A 4 -34.21 -23.78 -27.03
CA ASN A 4 -33.95 -22.60 -26.21
C ASN A 4 -34.75 -21.38 -26.66
N ASN A 5 -35.47 -20.78 -25.73
CA ASN A 5 -35.80 -19.36 -25.75
C ASN A 5 -35.54 -18.77 -24.36
N ILE A 6 -34.25 -18.64 -24.04
CA ILE A 6 -33.81 -17.76 -22.95
C ILE A 6 -33.79 -16.35 -23.52
N THR A 7 -34.78 -15.57 -23.12
CA THR A 7 -34.94 -14.15 -23.39
C THR A 7 -33.67 -13.37 -23.06
N ALA A 8 -33.40 -12.32 -23.86
CA ALA A 8 -32.28 -11.39 -23.77
C ALA A 8 -32.12 -10.64 -22.42
N CYS A 9 -32.89 -11.01 -21.40
CA CYS A 9 -32.88 -10.44 -20.05
C CYS A 9 -31.80 -11.07 -19.13
N GLN A 10 -31.22 -12.23 -19.47
CA GLN A 10 -30.20 -12.90 -18.64
C GLN A 10 -28.73 -12.58 -19.00
N LYS A 11 -28.47 -11.68 -19.96
CA LYS A 11 -27.10 -11.24 -20.33
C LYS A 11 -26.65 -9.91 -19.71
N ARG A 12 -27.35 -9.34 -18.73
CA ARG A 12 -26.82 -8.26 -17.88
C ARG A 12 -26.07 -8.84 -16.67
N ARG A 13 -24.98 -9.57 -16.93
CA ARG A 13 -23.97 -9.86 -15.89
C ARG A 13 -23.06 -8.65 -15.79
N PHE A 14 -23.20 -7.88 -14.71
CA PHE A 14 -22.23 -6.95 -14.09
C PHE A 14 -20.94 -6.63 -14.87
N GLY A 15 -21.06 -6.09 -16.09
CA GLY A 15 -19.95 -5.44 -16.79
C GLY A 15 -19.99 -3.97 -16.41
N MET A 16 -18.91 -3.45 -15.82
CA MET A 16 -18.76 -2.00 -15.73
C MET A 16 -18.71 -1.42 -17.15
N ASN A 17 -19.15 -0.18 -17.31
CA ASN A 17 -18.91 0.55 -18.55
C ASN A 17 -17.38 0.58 -18.81
N PRO A 18 -16.88 0.24 -20.01
CA PRO A 18 -15.45 0.30 -20.33
C PRO A 18 -14.77 1.64 -19.97
N GLU A 19 -15.51 2.75 -20.02
CA GLU A 19 -15.01 4.06 -19.59
C GLU A 19 -14.85 4.19 -18.07
N GLU A 20 -15.63 3.45 -17.27
CA GLU A 20 -15.55 3.43 -15.79
C GLU A 20 -14.49 2.46 -15.27
N GLU A 21 -14.07 1.49 -16.08
CA GLU A 21 -12.99 0.55 -15.73
C GLU A 21 -11.66 1.25 -15.48
N THR A 22 -11.39 2.33 -16.22
CA THR A 22 -10.09 3.04 -16.17
C THR A 22 -10.09 4.26 -15.25
N ARG A 23 -11.25 4.70 -14.75
CA ARG A 23 -11.43 5.91 -13.94
C ARG A 23 -11.77 5.58 -12.50
N LEU A 24 -11.26 6.37 -11.56
CA LEU A 24 -11.64 6.24 -10.15
C LEU A 24 -13.03 6.81 -9.88
N ILE A 25 -13.31 8.01 -10.40
CA ILE A 25 -14.61 8.67 -10.25
C ILE A 25 -15.45 8.37 -11.48
N GLY A 26 -16.60 7.72 -11.28
CA GLY A 26 -17.53 7.34 -12.33
C GLY A 26 -18.31 8.52 -12.90
N LEU A 27 -19.15 8.24 -13.91
CA LEU A 27 -19.88 9.28 -14.65
C LEU A 27 -20.88 10.04 -13.77
N ASN A 28 -21.36 9.41 -12.69
CA ASN A 28 -22.23 10.02 -11.70
C ASN A 28 -21.49 10.93 -10.68
N GLY A 29 -20.17 11.15 -10.84
CA GLY A 29 -19.34 11.96 -9.96
C GLY A 29 -19.01 11.31 -8.61
N ARG A 30 -19.27 10.01 -8.43
CA ARG A 30 -18.94 9.26 -7.22
C ARG A 30 -17.85 8.21 -7.52
N PRO A 31 -17.09 7.75 -6.51
CA PRO A 31 -16.13 6.67 -6.68
C PRO A 31 -16.81 5.41 -7.20
N VAL A 32 -16.17 4.73 -8.14
CA VAL A 32 -16.57 3.40 -8.59
C VAL A 32 -15.94 2.40 -7.62
N PHE A 33 -16.76 1.88 -6.71
CA PHE A 33 -16.36 0.95 -5.66
C PHE A 33 -16.22 -0.47 -6.19
N GLY A 34 -15.30 -1.24 -5.60
CA GLY A 34 -15.03 -2.62 -5.99
C GLY A 34 -13.56 -2.97 -5.96
N ILE A 35 -13.30 -4.27 -6.09
CA ILE A 35 -11.98 -4.79 -6.48
C ILE A 35 -11.93 -4.80 -8.00
N ARG A 36 -10.93 -4.14 -8.57
CA ARG A 36 -10.78 -3.97 -10.01
C ARG A 36 -9.90 -5.05 -10.59
N LYS A 37 -10.23 -5.49 -11.81
CA LYS A 37 -9.38 -6.37 -12.63
C LYS A 37 -8.22 -5.62 -13.27
N SER A 38 -8.40 -4.33 -13.52
CA SER A 38 -7.42 -3.46 -14.18
C SER A 38 -7.07 -2.27 -13.29
N THR A 39 -5.87 -1.74 -13.51
CA THR A 39 -5.36 -0.58 -12.79
C THR A 39 -6.10 0.69 -13.16
N VAL A 40 -6.27 1.60 -12.20
CA VAL A 40 -6.84 2.92 -12.46
C VAL A 40 -5.84 3.77 -13.25
N LEU A 41 -6.25 4.21 -14.45
CA LEU A 41 -5.44 5.05 -15.32
C LEU A 41 -5.58 6.54 -14.98
N SER A 42 -6.72 6.95 -14.45
CA SER A 42 -6.95 8.34 -14.02
C SER A 42 -7.80 8.41 -12.77
N PHE A 43 -7.36 9.23 -11.80
CA PHE A 43 -8.14 9.51 -10.59
C PHE A 43 -9.23 10.55 -10.79
N ASN A 44 -9.11 11.38 -11.85
CA ASN A 44 -10.13 12.35 -12.29
C ASN A 44 -10.88 13.08 -11.14
N LEU A 45 -10.14 13.54 -10.12
CA LEU A 45 -10.70 14.06 -8.87
C LEU A 45 -11.53 15.35 -9.04
N SER A 46 -11.40 16.06 -10.17
CA SER A 46 -12.27 17.18 -10.53
C SER A 46 -13.73 16.77 -10.70
N ASP A 47 -13.98 15.51 -11.08
CA ASP A 47 -15.33 14.97 -11.27
C ASP A 47 -16.00 14.57 -9.96
N LEU A 48 -15.23 14.43 -8.87
CA LEU A 48 -15.77 14.04 -7.57
C LEU A 48 -16.80 15.09 -7.12
N ARG A 49 -18.03 14.65 -6.86
CA ARG A 49 -19.07 15.48 -6.23
C ARG A 49 -19.25 15.09 -4.77
N ILE A 50 -19.64 16.08 -3.97
CA ILE A 50 -20.02 15.89 -2.57
C ILE A 50 -21.25 14.99 -2.49
N TYR A 51 -21.30 14.11 -1.51
CA TYR A 51 -22.44 13.22 -1.30
C TYR A 51 -23.75 14.02 -1.15
N GLY A 52 -24.83 13.52 -1.76
CA GLY A 52 -26.14 14.20 -1.75
C GLY A 52 -26.23 15.50 -2.55
N LYS A 53 -25.14 15.97 -3.19
CA LYS A 53 -25.13 17.20 -3.99
C LYS A 53 -24.79 16.92 -5.45
N ASN A 54 -25.39 17.69 -6.36
CA ASN A 54 -25.00 17.66 -7.77
C ASN A 54 -23.56 18.13 -7.96
N LYS A 55 -22.96 17.83 -9.13
CA LYS A 55 -21.64 18.35 -9.47
C LYS A 55 -21.72 19.88 -9.45
N THR A 56 -21.01 20.45 -8.50
CA THR A 56 -20.74 21.88 -8.44
C THR A 56 -19.29 22.06 -8.84
N ASP A 57 -18.99 23.09 -9.62
CA ASP A 57 -17.63 23.47 -9.93
C ASP A 57 -17.38 24.85 -9.33
N GLY A 58 -16.26 24.98 -8.62
CA GLY A 58 -15.96 26.18 -7.86
C GLY A 58 -14.71 26.04 -7.00
N ILE A 59 -14.13 27.19 -6.65
CA ILE A 59 -12.88 27.29 -5.88
C ILE A 59 -13.02 26.62 -4.51
N LEU A 60 -14.15 26.82 -3.82
CA LEU A 60 -14.42 26.26 -2.51
C LEU A 60 -14.40 24.72 -2.50
N LYS A 61 -15.02 24.08 -3.50
CA LYS A 61 -14.98 22.61 -3.66
C LYS A 61 -13.55 22.12 -3.86
N ARG A 62 -12.80 22.76 -4.76
CA ARG A 62 -11.39 22.38 -5.04
C ARG A 62 -10.55 22.46 -3.78
N PHE A 63 -10.75 23.51 -2.98
CA PHE A 63 -10.10 23.68 -1.69
C PHE A 63 -10.49 22.56 -0.70
N ILE A 64 -11.78 22.30 -0.51
CA ILE A 64 -12.25 21.22 0.38
C ILE A 64 -11.67 19.87 -0.04
N THR A 65 -11.75 19.53 -1.33
CA THR A 65 -11.19 18.27 -1.85
C THR A 65 -9.69 18.19 -1.59
N TRP A 66 -8.94 19.27 -1.81
CA TRP A 66 -7.51 19.30 -1.55
C TRP A 66 -7.15 19.05 -0.08
N PHE A 67 -7.88 19.65 0.87
CA PHE A 67 -7.67 19.43 2.31
C PHE A 67 -8.12 18.06 2.79
N ARG A 68 -9.10 17.45 2.12
CA ARG A 68 -9.71 16.19 2.57
C ARG A 68 -9.10 14.95 1.94
N ILE A 69 -8.57 15.06 0.73
CA ILE A 69 -7.81 13.97 0.12
C ILE A 69 -6.54 13.70 0.95
N LYS A 70 -6.30 12.42 1.17
CA LYS A 70 -5.08 11.85 1.76
C LYS A 70 -4.49 10.95 0.69
N ARG A 71 -3.17 11.07 0.46
CA ARG A 71 -2.48 10.32 -0.58
C ARG A 71 -1.11 9.90 -0.08
N TRP A 72 -0.74 8.66 -0.29
CA TRP A 72 0.62 8.21 -0.01
C TRP A 72 1.07 7.13 -0.96
N GLN A 73 2.39 7.02 -1.09
CA GLN A 73 3.05 5.90 -1.73
C GLN A 73 4.18 5.44 -0.81
N TYR A 74 4.19 4.16 -0.49
CA TYR A 74 5.21 3.46 0.27
C TYR A 74 5.83 2.36 -0.60
N LEU A 75 7.15 2.27 -0.54
CA LEU A 75 7.94 1.20 -1.14
C LEU A 75 8.80 0.56 -0.06
N GLY A 76 8.77 -0.77 0.00
CA GLY A 76 9.56 -1.56 0.93
C GLY A 76 10.42 -2.60 0.21
N VAL A 77 11.65 -2.80 0.68
CA VAL A 77 12.52 -3.90 0.26
C VAL A 77 12.74 -4.82 1.45
N CYS A 78 12.39 -6.08 1.23
CA CYS A 78 12.61 -7.18 2.15
C CYS A 78 13.80 -8.00 1.64
N ASN A 79 14.93 -7.94 2.33
CA ASN A 79 16.15 -8.67 1.99
C ASN A 79 16.77 -9.29 3.26
N ASP A 80 17.61 -10.31 3.08
CA ASP A 80 18.23 -11.01 4.20
C ASP A 80 19.31 -10.22 4.95
N LYS A 81 19.89 -9.20 4.31
CA LYS A 81 20.90 -8.33 4.93
C LYS A 81 20.27 -7.07 5.51
N ILE A 82 19.27 -6.52 4.82
CA ILE A 82 18.60 -5.28 5.23
C ILE A 82 17.09 -5.33 5.08
N ILE A 83 16.41 -4.52 5.89
CA ILE A 83 15.07 -4.03 5.58
C ILE A 83 15.19 -2.56 5.19
N PHE A 84 14.55 -2.16 4.09
CA PHE A 84 14.51 -0.77 3.66
C PHE A 84 13.07 -0.36 3.39
N GLY A 85 12.70 0.85 3.81
CA GLY A 85 11.37 1.41 3.58
C GLY A 85 11.45 2.89 3.23
N ALA A 86 10.57 3.35 2.36
CA ALA A 86 10.51 4.73 1.92
C ALA A 86 9.07 5.14 1.60
N ALA A 87 8.65 6.32 2.06
CA ALA A 87 7.31 6.85 1.80
C ALA A 87 7.29 8.34 1.50
N ILE A 88 6.30 8.72 0.70
CA ILE A 88 5.85 10.10 0.58
C ILE A 88 4.37 10.12 0.94
N VAL A 89 3.99 10.99 1.87
CA VAL A 89 2.62 11.14 2.39
C VAL A 89 2.20 12.59 2.20
N ASN A 90 1.09 12.82 1.50
CA ASN A 90 0.48 14.13 1.31
C ASN A 90 -0.93 14.13 1.93
N LEU A 91 -1.12 14.98 2.94
CA LEU A 91 -2.38 15.11 3.66
C LEU A 91 -3.23 16.31 3.19
N GLY A 92 -2.80 17.01 2.14
CA GLY A 92 -3.32 18.30 1.71
C GLY A 92 -2.66 19.44 2.47
N TYR A 93 -2.82 19.50 3.79
CA TYR A 93 -2.26 20.57 4.63
C TYR A 93 -0.82 20.32 5.10
N MET A 94 -0.29 19.12 4.89
CA MET A 94 1.05 18.72 5.32
C MET A 94 1.60 17.66 4.36
N THR A 95 2.92 17.67 4.17
CA THR A 95 3.63 16.56 3.57
C THR A 95 4.58 15.97 4.60
N ASN A 96 4.60 14.64 4.68
CA ASN A 96 5.64 13.89 5.37
C ASN A 96 6.38 13.01 4.37
N MET A 97 7.70 13.00 4.43
CA MET A 97 8.54 12.04 3.75
C MET A 97 9.35 11.31 4.79
N PHE A 98 9.49 10.00 4.63
CA PHE A 98 10.46 9.24 5.40
C PHE A 98 11.14 8.17 4.58
N CYS A 99 12.36 7.82 4.97
CA CYS A 99 12.99 6.57 4.58
C CYS A 99 13.83 6.00 5.73
N TYR A 100 14.06 4.70 5.71
CA TYR A 100 14.85 4.04 6.74
C TYR A 100 15.55 2.81 6.19
N ILE A 101 16.61 2.43 6.87
CA ILE A 101 17.36 1.19 6.64
C ILE A 101 17.59 0.52 8.00
N PHE A 102 17.30 -0.77 8.05
CA PHE A 102 17.63 -1.65 9.16
C PHE A 102 18.69 -2.63 8.71
N ASP A 103 19.86 -2.59 9.35
CA ASP A 103 20.92 -3.57 9.15
C ASP A 103 20.65 -4.75 10.07
N ARG A 104 20.31 -5.91 9.49
CA ARG A 104 19.94 -7.13 10.23
C ARG A 104 21.13 -7.71 11.00
N LYS A 105 22.36 -7.57 10.48
CA LYS A 105 23.58 -8.05 11.14
C LYS A 105 23.89 -7.20 12.37
N ALA A 106 23.72 -5.88 12.27
CA ALA A 106 23.96 -4.97 13.38
C ALA A 106 22.78 -4.87 14.36
N GLY A 107 21.57 -5.29 13.96
CA GLY A 107 20.35 -5.12 14.74
C GLY A 107 19.99 -3.64 14.94
N LYS A 108 20.30 -2.78 13.96
CA LYS A 108 20.16 -1.32 14.10
C LYS A 108 19.40 -0.70 12.94
N ILE A 109 18.44 0.15 13.27
CA ILE A 109 17.72 0.99 12.33
C ILE A 109 18.29 2.40 12.31
N VAL A 110 18.32 3.02 11.13
CA VAL A 110 18.46 4.45 10.97
C VAL A 110 17.31 4.99 10.12
N GLN A 111 16.69 6.05 10.61
CA GLN A 111 15.50 6.69 10.04
C GLN A 111 15.82 8.12 9.61
N PHE A 112 15.19 8.56 8.54
CA PHE A 112 15.26 9.91 8.03
C PHE A 112 13.84 10.41 7.77
N ASP A 113 13.48 11.52 8.41
CA ASP A 113 12.14 12.09 8.32
C ASP A 113 12.21 13.56 7.92
N ALA A 114 11.24 13.99 7.13
CA ALA A 114 11.05 15.39 6.81
C ALA A 114 9.56 15.71 6.73
N ILE A 115 9.09 16.49 7.70
CA ILE A 115 7.75 17.04 7.71
C ILE A 115 7.81 18.49 7.23
N THR A 116 7.01 18.83 6.25
CA THR A 116 6.88 20.20 5.75
C THR A 116 5.45 20.69 5.90
N PRO A 117 5.24 21.93 6.38
CA PRO A 117 3.92 22.54 6.35
C PRO A 117 3.47 22.71 4.89
N SER A 118 2.16 22.67 4.67
CA SER A 118 1.53 22.58 3.35
C SER A 118 1.80 21.25 2.62
N GLY A 119 0.86 20.83 1.77
CA GLY A 119 1.03 19.65 0.91
C GLY A 119 1.86 19.90 -0.35
N LYS A 120 2.56 21.04 -0.46
CA LYS A 120 3.24 21.43 -1.71
C LYS A 120 4.57 20.73 -1.95
N ALA A 121 5.23 20.25 -0.89
CA ALA A 121 6.52 19.57 -1.01
C ALA A 121 6.38 18.15 -1.57
N GLY A 122 5.22 17.51 -1.38
CA GLY A 122 4.92 16.17 -1.89
C GLY A 122 4.03 16.26 -3.13
N LEU A 123 4.64 16.30 -4.31
CA LEU A 123 3.91 16.36 -5.56
C LEU A 123 3.54 14.96 -6.02
N PHE A 124 2.26 14.75 -6.34
CA PHE A 124 1.82 13.53 -6.98
C PHE A 124 1.11 13.83 -8.30
N GLU A 125 1.59 13.22 -9.38
CA GLU A 125 1.07 13.40 -10.73
C GLU A 125 0.59 12.09 -11.33
N GLY A 126 -0.40 12.15 -12.21
CA GLY A 126 -0.97 10.97 -12.87
C GLY A 126 -1.61 9.99 -11.88
N SER A 127 -1.53 8.70 -12.23
CA SER A 127 -1.98 7.58 -11.41
C SER A 127 -0.83 6.71 -10.95
N PHE A 128 -1.11 5.68 -10.15
CA PHE A 128 -0.10 4.68 -9.83
C PHE A 128 0.31 3.88 -11.08
N GLN A 129 -0.55 3.75 -12.10
CA GLN A 129 -0.19 3.04 -13.33
C GLN A 129 0.85 3.80 -14.15
N ASN A 130 0.70 5.12 -14.26
CA ASN A 130 1.64 5.99 -14.95
C ASN A 130 1.61 7.38 -14.30
N GLY A 131 2.68 7.76 -13.63
CA GLY A 131 2.71 8.96 -12.81
C GLY A 131 3.95 9.05 -11.94
N SER A 132 3.87 9.88 -10.90
CA SER A 132 4.99 10.07 -9.98
C SER A 132 4.54 10.49 -8.59
N ALA A 133 5.39 10.23 -7.61
CA ALA A 133 5.35 10.83 -6.29
C ALA A 133 6.74 11.38 -5.98
N ILE A 134 6.85 12.69 -5.77
CA ILE A 134 8.13 13.38 -5.62
C ILE A 134 8.09 14.24 -4.37
N PHE A 135 9.14 14.12 -3.56
CA PHE A 135 9.45 15.00 -2.46
C PHE A 135 10.86 15.55 -2.62
N LYS A 136 11.05 16.85 -2.43
CA LYS A 136 12.39 17.46 -2.41
C LYS A 136 12.45 18.62 -1.43
N ASN A 137 13.52 18.63 -0.64
CA ASN A 137 13.92 19.79 0.15
C ASN A 137 15.45 19.94 0.09
N GLY A 138 16.02 20.89 0.85
CA GLY A 138 17.46 21.15 0.83
C GLY A 138 18.35 20.03 1.40
N LYS A 139 17.79 19.01 2.05
CA LYS A 139 18.52 17.92 2.72
C LYS A 139 18.23 16.53 2.14
N ALA A 140 17.07 16.35 1.51
CA ALA A 140 16.63 15.06 1.01
C ALA A 140 15.75 15.19 -0.24
N SER A 141 15.79 14.15 -1.06
CA SER A 141 14.99 13.99 -2.28
C SER A 141 14.52 12.55 -2.41
N LEU A 142 13.21 12.33 -2.50
CA LEU A 142 12.62 11.04 -2.84
C LEU A 142 11.80 11.21 -4.12
N SER A 143 11.97 10.30 -5.06
CA SER A 143 11.21 10.28 -6.31
C SER A 143 10.81 8.85 -6.63
N PHE A 144 9.51 8.61 -6.72
CA PHE A 144 8.94 7.37 -7.24
C PHE A 144 8.36 7.67 -8.61
N ILE A 145 8.93 7.05 -9.64
CA ILE A 145 8.51 7.20 -11.03
C ILE A 145 7.74 5.94 -11.38
N ASN A 146 6.41 6.07 -11.46
CA ASN A 146 5.52 4.97 -11.75
C ASN A 146 5.35 4.81 -13.26
N ARG A 147 5.74 3.64 -13.78
CA ARG A 147 5.57 3.21 -15.17
C ARG A 147 4.61 2.02 -15.23
N PRO A 148 4.07 1.68 -16.41
CA PRO A 148 3.11 0.57 -16.52
C PRO A 148 3.63 -0.76 -15.96
N GLU A 149 4.92 -1.05 -16.14
CA GLU A 149 5.53 -2.33 -15.78
C GLU A 149 6.50 -2.24 -14.58
N SER A 150 6.78 -1.03 -14.08
CA SER A 150 7.77 -0.85 -13.02
C SER A 150 7.59 0.43 -12.22
N VAL A 151 8.26 0.49 -11.07
CA VAL A 151 8.48 1.72 -10.30
C VAL A 151 9.97 1.92 -10.12
N LEU A 152 10.47 3.08 -10.54
CA LEU A 152 11.84 3.51 -10.25
C LEU A 152 11.82 4.43 -9.04
N ALA A 153 12.46 3.99 -7.96
CA ALA A 153 12.63 4.75 -6.74
C ALA A 153 14.05 5.32 -6.66
N LYS A 154 14.15 6.65 -6.57
CA LYS A 154 15.41 7.36 -6.33
C LYS A 154 15.30 8.10 -5.00
N ILE A 155 16.16 7.73 -4.06
CA ILE A 155 16.20 8.28 -2.71
C ILE A 155 17.59 8.85 -2.46
N SER A 156 17.67 10.08 -1.97
CA SER A 156 18.92 10.68 -1.55
C SER A 156 18.70 11.50 -0.28
N VAL A 157 19.51 11.24 0.74
CA VAL A 157 19.62 12.00 1.97
C VAL A 157 21.07 12.46 2.08
N LYS A 158 21.29 13.76 1.94
CA LYS A 158 22.61 14.37 1.70
C LYS A 158 23.69 13.82 2.63
N GLY A 159 24.64 13.08 2.06
CA GLY A 159 25.82 12.53 2.74
C GLY A 159 25.53 11.39 3.72
N LYS A 160 24.33 10.80 3.70
CA LYS A 160 23.92 9.78 4.66
C LYS A 160 23.40 8.51 3.99
N LEU A 161 22.53 8.64 2.99
CA LEU A 161 21.89 7.53 2.32
C LEU A 161 21.59 7.89 0.87
N ASP A 162 21.89 6.99 -0.04
CA ASP A 162 21.47 7.06 -1.45
C ASP A 162 20.93 5.69 -1.85
N ALA A 163 19.82 5.65 -2.58
CA ALA A 163 19.27 4.41 -3.12
C ALA A 163 18.65 4.62 -4.49
N GLU A 164 18.90 3.67 -5.39
CA GLU A 164 18.21 3.55 -6.67
C GLU A 164 17.69 2.13 -6.79
N LEU A 165 16.36 1.99 -6.83
CA LEU A 165 15.67 0.70 -6.75
C LEU A 165 14.62 0.61 -7.87
N HIS A 166 14.57 -0.55 -8.51
CA HIS A 166 13.66 -0.86 -9.60
C HIS A 166 12.74 -1.99 -9.13
N PHE A 167 11.46 -1.67 -8.98
CA PHE A 167 10.41 -2.62 -8.61
C PHE A 167 9.68 -3.05 -9.88
N LEU A 168 9.62 -4.35 -10.17
CA LEU A 168 8.85 -4.87 -11.30
C LEU A 168 7.41 -5.11 -10.87
N LYS A 169 6.46 -4.48 -11.56
CA LYS A 169 5.05 -4.61 -11.21
C LYS A 169 4.48 -5.96 -11.61
N LEU A 170 3.51 -6.42 -10.84
CA LEU A 170 2.71 -7.59 -11.15
C LEU A 170 1.69 -7.26 -12.24
N THR A 171 1.35 -8.27 -13.04
CA THR A 171 0.24 -8.22 -14.00
C THR A 171 -1.11 -8.21 -13.31
N GLU A 172 -1.21 -8.80 -12.11
CA GLU A 172 -2.43 -8.88 -11.30
C GLU A 172 -2.25 -8.18 -9.94
N PRO A 173 -2.18 -6.84 -9.90
CA PRO A 173 -2.14 -6.11 -8.63
C PRO A 173 -3.51 -6.12 -7.95
N LEU A 174 -3.53 -5.90 -6.63
CA LEU A 174 -4.78 -5.69 -5.91
C LEU A 174 -5.15 -4.20 -5.97
N CYS A 175 -6.08 -3.86 -6.86
CA CYS A 175 -6.70 -2.54 -6.93
C CYS A 175 -8.06 -2.55 -6.22
N CYS A 176 -8.17 -1.87 -5.08
CA CYS A 176 -9.41 -1.83 -4.30
C CYS A 176 -9.92 -0.39 -4.19
N THR A 177 -11.23 -0.19 -4.38
CA THR A 177 -11.90 1.06 -4.01
C THR A 177 -13.02 0.73 -3.04
N SER A 178 -12.83 1.06 -1.76
CA SER A 178 -13.81 0.82 -0.72
C SER A 178 -14.47 2.10 -0.22
N ARG A 179 -15.64 1.93 0.39
CA ARG A 179 -16.41 3.04 0.98
C ARG A 179 -15.85 3.36 2.36
N VAL A 180 -15.78 4.66 2.67
CA VAL A 180 -15.43 5.16 4.00
C VAL A 180 -16.56 6.02 4.52
N GLY A 181 -17.35 5.48 5.45
CA GLY A 181 -18.57 6.15 5.93
C GLY A 181 -19.55 6.48 4.80
N LEU A 182 -20.32 7.55 4.98
CA LEU A 182 -21.35 7.95 4.03
C LEU A 182 -20.77 8.57 2.74
N ASP A 183 -19.81 9.48 2.90
CA ASP A 183 -19.36 10.41 1.86
C ASP A 183 -17.95 10.15 1.35
N GLY A 184 -17.15 9.38 2.09
CA GLY A 184 -15.75 9.09 1.80
C GLY A 184 -15.49 7.82 0.98
N PHE A 185 -14.22 7.61 0.66
CA PHE A 185 -13.71 6.43 -0.05
C PHE A 185 -12.23 6.22 0.22
N ASN A 186 -11.77 5.00 -0.02
CA ASN A 186 -10.36 4.63 0.02
C ASN A 186 -10.02 3.86 -1.26
N TYR A 187 -9.15 4.40 -2.09
CA TYR A 187 -8.55 3.67 -3.22
C TYR A 187 -7.16 3.21 -2.84
N THR A 188 -6.87 1.94 -3.07
CA THR A 188 -5.55 1.36 -2.87
C THR A 188 -5.09 0.55 -4.08
N HIS A 189 -3.77 0.54 -4.27
CA HIS A 189 -3.07 -0.31 -5.21
C HIS A 189 -1.95 -1.00 -4.43
N LYS A 190 -2.06 -2.32 -4.28
CA LYS A 190 -1.15 -3.13 -3.47
C LYS A 190 -0.48 -4.20 -4.32
N GLU A 191 0.81 -4.34 -4.13
CA GLU A 191 1.62 -5.41 -4.69
C GLU A 191 2.66 -5.84 -3.66
N ALA A 192 2.92 -7.14 -3.56
CA ALA A 192 3.87 -7.67 -2.60
C ALA A 192 4.58 -8.90 -3.16
N GLY A 193 5.74 -9.22 -2.60
CA GLY A 193 6.59 -10.32 -3.09
C GLY A 193 7.21 -10.04 -4.45
N ILE A 194 7.19 -8.80 -4.93
CA ILE A 194 7.61 -8.47 -6.29
C ILE A 194 9.14 -8.45 -6.45
N PRO A 195 9.68 -8.73 -7.64
CA PRO A 195 11.10 -8.52 -7.92
C PRO A 195 11.56 -7.08 -7.67
N VAL A 196 12.71 -6.93 -7.02
CA VAL A 196 13.40 -5.65 -6.86
C VAL A 196 14.86 -5.80 -7.22
N THR A 197 15.40 -4.85 -7.96
CA THR A 197 16.84 -4.74 -8.22
C THR A 197 17.35 -3.35 -7.90
N GLY A 198 18.65 -3.21 -7.65
CA GLY A 198 19.30 -1.91 -7.50
C GLY A 198 20.29 -1.89 -6.35
N ASN A 199 20.51 -0.71 -5.79
CA ASN A 199 21.52 -0.51 -4.75
C ASN A 199 21.03 0.45 -3.67
N VAL A 200 21.43 0.18 -2.43
CA VAL A 200 21.29 1.08 -1.29
C VAL A 200 22.68 1.34 -0.73
N THR A 201 23.11 2.60 -0.69
CA THR A 201 24.36 3.04 -0.06
C THR A 201 24.03 3.73 1.24
N PHE A 202 24.57 3.23 2.34
CA PHE A 202 24.36 3.79 3.68
C PHE A 202 25.70 3.84 4.43
N ARG A 203 26.08 5.04 4.90
CA ARG A 203 27.36 5.29 5.61
C ARG A 203 28.61 4.74 4.88
N GLY A 204 28.60 4.78 3.55
CA GLY A 204 29.70 4.29 2.71
C GLY A 204 29.68 2.78 2.45
N SER A 205 28.77 2.02 3.05
CA SER A 205 28.51 0.62 2.72
C SER A 205 27.45 0.52 1.64
N GLY A 206 27.75 -0.21 0.56
CA GLY A 206 26.78 -0.52 -0.50
C GLY A 206 26.12 -1.88 -0.26
N TYR A 207 24.81 -1.92 -0.42
CA TYR A 207 23.99 -3.13 -0.38
C TYR A 207 23.38 -3.29 -1.77
N GLU A 208 23.85 -4.30 -2.50
CA GLU A 208 23.23 -4.73 -3.75
C GLU A 208 21.92 -5.46 -3.44
N ILE A 209 20.86 -5.04 -4.13
CA ILE A 209 19.55 -5.67 -4.07
C ILE A 209 19.40 -6.48 -5.35
N ALA A 210 19.41 -7.80 -5.20
CA ALA A 210 19.21 -8.74 -6.30
C ALA A 210 17.77 -9.27 -6.28
N GLU A 211 17.20 -9.50 -7.45
CA GLU A 211 15.82 -9.96 -7.61
C GLU A 211 15.57 -11.29 -6.89
N ASN A 212 16.48 -12.25 -7.00
CA ASN A 212 16.37 -13.59 -6.40
C ASN A 212 16.61 -13.61 -4.88
N GLU A 213 17.06 -12.53 -4.28
CA GLU A 213 17.36 -12.42 -2.84
C GLU A 213 16.48 -11.38 -2.14
N SER A 214 15.50 -10.82 -2.85
CA SER A 214 14.67 -9.75 -2.32
C SER A 214 13.21 -9.86 -2.74
N SER A 215 12.37 -9.17 -1.98
CA SER A 215 10.95 -9.02 -2.23
C SER A 215 10.53 -7.58 -1.98
N GLY A 216 9.87 -7.00 -2.97
CA GLY A 216 9.32 -5.66 -2.91
C GLY A 216 7.92 -5.65 -2.34
N VAL A 217 7.59 -4.54 -1.69
CA VAL A 217 6.25 -4.18 -1.25
C VAL A 217 5.92 -2.82 -1.83
N ILE A 218 4.75 -2.71 -2.45
CA ILE A 218 4.18 -1.44 -2.90
C ILE A 218 2.84 -1.24 -2.22
N ASP A 219 2.73 -0.12 -1.54
CA ASP A 219 1.47 0.40 -1.04
C ASP A 219 1.25 1.79 -1.61
N TYR A 220 0.20 1.93 -2.41
CA TYR A 220 -0.27 3.22 -2.85
C TYR A 220 -1.71 3.43 -2.40
N THR A 221 -1.99 4.59 -1.81
CA THR A 221 -3.33 4.95 -1.35
C THR A 221 -3.72 6.36 -1.76
N LEU A 222 -5.00 6.54 -2.11
CA LEU A 222 -5.66 7.81 -2.34
C LEU A 222 -7.07 7.73 -1.75
N GLY A 223 -7.37 8.56 -0.76
CA GLY A 223 -8.64 8.44 -0.04
C GLY A 223 -9.20 9.75 0.46
N TYR A 224 -10.51 9.77 0.58
CA TYR A 224 -11.28 10.71 1.39
C TYR A 224 -11.62 10.00 2.70
N LEU A 225 -10.63 9.95 3.60
CA LEU A 225 -10.66 9.09 4.78
C LEU A 225 -11.51 9.66 5.91
N ALA A 226 -11.92 8.78 6.83
CA ALA A 226 -12.63 9.12 8.05
C ALA A 226 -11.71 9.91 8.97
N ARG A 227 -12.25 10.91 9.69
CA ARG A 227 -11.46 11.80 10.55
C ARG A 227 -10.54 11.05 11.53
N HIS A 228 -11.06 9.97 12.11
CA HIS A 228 -10.32 9.01 12.88
C HIS A 228 -10.19 7.76 12.04
N THR A 229 -8.98 7.25 11.88
CA THR A 229 -8.69 6.03 11.12
C THR A 229 -7.72 5.20 11.93
N PHE A 230 -8.00 3.91 12.02
CA PHE A 230 -7.11 2.93 12.63
C PHE A 230 -6.90 1.79 11.64
N TRP A 231 -5.70 1.25 11.60
CA TRP A 231 -5.47 0.00 10.90
C TRP A 231 -4.33 -0.83 11.48
N ASN A 232 -4.48 -2.13 11.26
CA ASN A 232 -3.35 -3.03 11.19
C ASN A 232 -3.06 -3.34 9.73
N TRP A 233 -1.77 -3.49 9.43
CA TRP A 233 -1.31 -3.90 8.11
C TRP A 233 -0.22 -4.96 8.27
N ALA A 234 -0.14 -5.89 7.33
CA ALA A 234 1.02 -6.71 7.10
C ALA A 234 1.29 -6.83 5.61
N SER A 235 2.53 -6.64 5.20
CA SER A 235 2.94 -6.92 3.84
C SER A 235 4.39 -7.33 3.77
N GLY A 236 4.68 -8.25 2.85
CA GLY A 236 6.00 -8.82 2.73
C GLY A 236 6.05 -9.89 1.65
N GLY A 237 7.16 -10.61 1.62
CA GLY A 237 7.36 -11.68 0.67
C GLY A 237 8.69 -12.38 0.84
N GLY A 238 8.88 -13.39 0.00
CA GLY A 238 10.05 -14.24 -0.04
C GLY A 238 9.78 -15.42 -0.95
N PHE A 239 10.26 -16.59 -0.54
CA PHE A 239 10.07 -17.83 -1.27
C PHE A 239 9.51 -18.91 -0.34
N ASP A 240 8.68 -19.79 -0.90
CA ASP A 240 8.24 -21.00 -0.20
C ASP A 240 9.31 -22.12 -0.26
N GLU A 241 9.05 -23.25 0.38
CA GLU A 241 9.95 -24.42 0.37
C GLU A 241 10.21 -25.00 -1.04
N ALA A 242 9.30 -24.76 -1.99
CA ALA A 242 9.41 -25.23 -3.37
C ALA A 242 10.08 -24.19 -4.30
N GLY A 243 10.51 -23.05 -3.77
CA GLY A 243 11.14 -21.97 -4.53
C GLY A 243 10.16 -21.07 -5.29
N ASN A 244 8.84 -21.18 -5.05
CA ASN A 244 7.86 -20.24 -5.57
C ASN A 244 8.05 -18.88 -4.89
N ARG A 245 7.99 -17.80 -5.68
CA ARG A 245 7.96 -16.44 -5.15
C ARG A 245 6.60 -16.18 -4.51
N VAL A 246 6.62 -15.69 -3.28
CA VAL A 246 5.42 -15.44 -2.47
C VAL A 246 5.40 -13.98 -2.03
N GLY A 247 4.21 -13.38 -2.10
CA GLY A 247 3.93 -12.06 -1.53
C GLY A 247 2.59 -12.02 -0.84
N PHE A 248 2.40 -11.10 0.10
CA PHE A 248 1.10 -10.90 0.74
C PHE A 248 0.88 -9.44 1.15
N ASN A 249 -0.39 -9.04 1.18
CA ASN A 249 -0.86 -7.76 1.69
C ASN A 249 -2.16 -8.02 2.47
N LEU A 250 -2.15 -7.71 3.76
CA LEU A 250 -3.20 -8.04 4.71
C LEU A 250 -3.51 -6.79 5.54
N VAL A 251 -4.78 -6.45 5.69
CA VAL A 251 -5.25 -5.22 6.34
C VAL A 251 -6.51 -5.49 7.15
N GLN A 252 -6.58 -4.82 8.29
CA GLN A 252 -7.76 -4.70 9.15
C GLN A 252 -7.94 -3.24 9.57
N GLY A 253 -9.17 -2.73 9.65
CA GLY A 253 -9.48 -1.42 10.25
C GLY A 253 -9.67 -0.25 9.27
N VAL A 254 -8.80 -0.03 8.27
CA VAL A 254 -8.95 1.15 7.38
C VAL A 254 -10.19 1.07 6.47
N ASN A 255 -10.57 -0.14 6.07
CA ASN A 255 -11.74 -0.42 5.23
C ASN A 255 -12.78 -1.21 6.04
N GLU A 256 -13.57 -0.50 6.86
CA GLU A 256 -14.56 -1.12 7.76
C GLU A 256 -15.83 -1.62 7.04
N THR A 257 -16.10 -1.13 5.82
CA THR A 257 -17.30 -1.49 5.05
C THR A 257 -16.95 -1.74 3.58
N GLY A 258 -17.68 -2.65 2.93
CA GLY A 258 -17.55 -2.89 1.48
C GLY A 258 -16.50 -3.94 1.14
N PHE A 259 -15.36 -3.51 0.62
CA PHE A 259 -14.32 -4.39 0.07
C PHE A 259 -13.06 -4.37 0.93
N THR A 260 -12.35 -5.51 0.99
CA THR A 260 -11.07 -5.63 1.70
C THR A 260 -9.90 -5.63 0.74
N GLU A 261 -8.77 -5.10 1.19
CA GLU A 261 -7.51 -5.08 0.44
C GLU A 261 -6.57 -6.21 0.83
N ASN A 262 -7.14 -7.41 1.06
CA ASN A 262 -6.40 -8.58 1.53
C ASN A 262 -6.17 -9.58 0.40
N ALA A 263 -4.91 -9.87 0.06
CA ALA A 263 -4.54 -10.88 -0.92
C ALA A 263 -3.14 -11.42 -0.67
N PHE A 264 -2.84 -12.54 -1.30
CA PHE A 264 -1.48 -13.02 -1.47
C PHE A 264 -1.22 -13.38 -2.93
N TRP A 265 0.06 -13.47 -3.29
CA TRP A 265 0.52 -13.74 -4.64
C TRP A 265 1.46 -14.92 -4.65
N ILE A 266 1.28 -15.81 -5.63
CA ILE A 266 2.17 -16.93 -5.90
C ILE A 266 2.68 -16.78 -7.33
N ASN A 267 3.98 -16.55 -7.48
CA ASN A 267 4.62 -16.24 -8.76
C ASN A 267 3.88 -15.12 -9.53
N GLY A 268 3.43 -14.10 -8.79
CA GLY A 268 2.71 -12.94 -9.33
C GLY A 268 1.21 -13.13 -9.58
N ASN A 269 0.66 -14.35 -9.44
CA ASN A 269 -0.78 -14.59 -9.59
C ASN A 269 -1.50 -14.27 -8.29
N MET A 270 -2.54 -13.45 -8.35
CA MET A 270 -3.23 -12.97 -7.15
C MET A 270 -4.29 -13.96 -6.67
N ILE A 271 -4.26 -14.27 -5.37
CA ILE A 271 -5.30 -15.01 -4.68
C ILE A 271 -5.92 -14.11 -3.61
N LYS A 272 -7.21 -13.80 -3.79
CA LYS A 272 -7.97 -12.98 -2.84
C LYS A 272 -8.26 -13.79 -1.56
N THR A 273 -8.12 -13.13 -0.43
CA THR A 273 -8.51 -13.64 0.90
C THR A 273 -9.54 -12.72 1.56
N ASP A 274 -10.25 -13.24 2.54
CA ASP A 274 -11.28 -12.56 3.31
C ASP A 274 -10.70 -11.53 4.32
N VAL A 275 -11.51 -11.09 5.27
CA VAL A 275 -11.09 -10.29 6.43
C VAL A 275 -10.01 -11.01 7.23
N ILE A 276 -9.12 -10.22 7.83
CA ILE A 276 -7.96 -10.68 8.59
C ILE A 276 -8.16 -10.31 10.05
N ASP A 277 -7.75 -11.21 10.92
CA ASP A 277 -7.64 -11.03 12.37
C ASP A 277 -6.16 -10.95 12.74
N PHE A 278 -5.75 -9.77 13.23
CA PHE A 278 -4.41 -9.52 13.77
C PHE A 278 -4.42 -9.74 15.28
N GLN A 279 -3.72 -10.78 15.74
CA GLN A 279 -3.59 -11.16 17.13
C GLN A 279 -2.18 -10.78 17.61
N TYR A 280 -2.08 -9.74 18.45
CA TYR A 280 -0.81 -9.22 18.96
C TYR A 280 -1.00 -8.60 20.36
N SER A 281 0.10 -8.31 21.04
CA SER A 281 0.11 -7.65 22.35
C SER A 281 0.13 -6.13 22.16
N ASP A 282 -0.95 -5.45 22.55
CA ASP A 282 -1.01 -3.99 22.58
C ASP A 282 -0.13 -3.36 23.68
N LEU A 283 0.36 -4.18 24.61
CA LEU A 283 1.36 -3.79 25.61
C LEU A 283 2.79 -3.85 25.07
N ASN A 284 3.06 -4.72 24.10
CA ASN A 284 4.38 -4.86 23.49
C ASN A 284 4.27 -5.32 22.03
N LEU A 285 4.30 -4.36 21.11
CA LEU A 285 4.21 -4.60 19.67
C LEU A 285 5.39 -5.38 19.08
N LEU A 286 6.47 -5.57 19.85
CA LEU A 286 7.60 -6.39 19.46
C LEU A 286 7.48 -7.87 19.89
N ASP A 287 6.39 -8.23 20.59
CA ASP A 287 6.04 -9.64 20.78
C ASP A 287 5.57 -10.27 19.46
N LYS A 288 5.48 -11.61 19.42
CA LYS A 288 5.01 -12.36 18.25
C LYS A 288 3.58 -11.97 17.88
N TRP A 289 3.32 -11.77 16.59
CA TRP A 289 1.96 -11.58 16.06
C TRP A 289 1.49 -12.86 15.39
N ARG A 290 0.19 -13.13 15.48
CA ARG A 290 -0.50 -14.15 14.69
C ARG A 290 -1.52 -13.48 13.79
N ILE A 291 -1.51 -13.84 12.52
CA ILE A 291 -2.33 -13.20 11.49
C ILE A 291 -3.07 -14.30 10.75
N VAL A 292 -4.40 -14.29 10.86
CA VAL A 292 -5.25 -15.34 10.29
C VAL A 292 -6.38 -14.73 9.47
N SER A 293 -6.80 -15.40 8.40
CA SER A 293 -7.98 -14.99 7.64
C SER A 293 -9.21 -15.79 8.04
N ASN A 294 -10.38 -15.15 7.92
CA ASN A 294 -11.67 -15.80 8.21
C ASN A 294 -11.95 -17.00 7.29
N ASP A 295 -11.45 -16.96 6.05
CA ASP A 295 -11.58 -18.06 5.08
C ASP A 295 -10.49 -19.15 5.22
N GLY A 296 -9.62 -19.05 6.23
CA GLY A 296 -8.57 -20.05 6.51
C GLY A 296 -7.40 -20.06 5.51
N LYS A 297 -7.37 -19.15 4.54
CA LYS A 297 -6.30 -19.04 3.53
C LYS A 297 -5.00 -18.48 4.08
N ILE A 298 -5.06 -17.71 5.17
CA ILE A 298 -3.91 -17.10 5.82
C ILE A 298 -3.78 -17.70 7.22
N ASN A 299 -2.60 -18.22 7.55
CA ASN A 299 -2.21 -18.53 8.91
C ASN A 299 -0.70 -18.27 9.06
N LEU A 300 -0.37 -17.04 9.44
CA LEU A 300 1.00 -16.56 9.54
C LEU A 300 1.34 -16.19 10.98
N SER A 301 2.59 -16.38 11.32
CA SER A 301 3.25 -15.92 12.54
C SER A 301 4.32 -14.91 12.15
N PHE A 302 4.33 -13.75 12.81
CA PHE A 302 5.32 -12.71 12.58
C PHE A 302 6.19 -12.49 13.81
N TYR A 303 7.49 -12.38 13.58
CA TYR A 303 8.53 -12.19 14.58
C TYR A 303 9.22 -10.86 14.30
N PRO A 304 8.90 -9.81 15.08
CA PRO A 304 9.56 -8.51 14.98
C PRO A 304 11.07 -8.60 15.21
N GLU A 305 11.85 -7.87 14.41
CA GLU A 305 13.31 -7.74 14.56
C GLU A 305 13.72 -6.30 14.89
N GLY A 306 12.81 -5.36 14.63
CA GLY A 306 12.93 -3.95 14.96
C GLY A 306 11.66 -3.21 14.55
N GLU A 307 11.63 -1.91 14.82
CA GLU A 307 10.49 -1.08 14.45
C GLU A 307 10.90 0.30 13.94
N ARG A 308 10.04 0.84 13.06
CA ARG A 308 9.94 2.28 12.86
C ARG A 308 8.72 2.77 13.65
N SER A 309 8.95 3.68 14.60
CA SER A 309 7.87 4.33 15.35
C SER A 309 7.92 5.85 15.16
N ALA A 310 6.76 6.49 15.05
CA ALA A 310 6.64 7.94 15.05
C ALA A 310 5.33 8.38 15.71
N ASP A 311 5.41 9.33 16.65
CA ASP A 311 4.24 9.95 17.29
C ASP A 311 4.21 11.45 16.97
N ILE A 312 3.07 11.91 16.44
CA ILE A 312 2.76 13.31 16.22
C ILE A 312 1.42 13.58 16.90
N ASN A 313 1.35 14.59 17.76
CA ASN A 313 0.08 15.06 18.32
C ASN A 313 0.08 16.58 18.48
N THR A 314 -0.78 17.24 17.70
CA THR A 314 -1.00 18.69 17.71
C THR A 314 -2.40 19.06 18.20
N GLY A 315 -3.14 18.09 18.75
CA GLY A 315 -4.56 18.20 19.08
C GLY A 315 -5.48 18.10 17.86
N LEU A 316 -5.26 18.93 16.84
CA LEU A 316 -6.00 18.86 15.57
C LEU A 316 -5.54 17.68 14.71
N ILE A 317 -4.23 17.41 14.63
CA ILE A 317 -3.70 16.26 13.89
C ILE A 317 -3.01 15.34 14.88
N ALA A 318 -3.27 14.04 14.77
CA ALA A 318 -2.55 13.03 15.53
C ALA A 318 -2.16 11.84 14.63
N SER A 319 -1.01 11.24 14.89
CA SER A 319 -0.52 10.05 14.21
C SER A 319 0.32 9.25 15.19
N ARG A 320 -0.17 8.08 15.61
CA ARG A 320 0.59 7.11 16.40
C ARG A 320 0.93 5.94 15.49
N PHE A 321 2.14 5.95 14.96
CA PHE A 321 2.60 5.01 13.96
C PHE A 321 3.61 4.06 14.56
N HIS A 322 3.33 2.76 14.52
CA HIS A 322 4.28 1.70 14.78
C HIS A 322 4.34 0.79 13.57
N GLN A 323 5.54 0.55 13.06
CA GLN A 323 5.78 -0.38 11.96
C GLN A 323 6.88 -1.35 12.37
N PRO A 324 6.56 -2.39 13.15
CA PRO A 324 7.46 -3.50 13.36
C PRO A 324 7.75 -4.21 12.03
N PHE A 325 9.02 -4.48 11.75
CA PHE A 325 9.46 -5.28 10.60
C PHE A 325 10.24 -6.48 11.10
N GLY A 326 10.26 -7.54 10.29
CA GLY A 326 10.68 -8.83 10.82
C GLY A 326 10.54 -9.98 9.83
N ARG A 327 10.34 -11.17 10.39
CA ARG A 327 10.16 -12.42 9.64
C ARG A 327 8.76 -13.00 9.83
N PHE A 328 8.26 -13.62 8.77
CA PHE A 328 7.02 -14.35 8.73
C PHE A 328 7.30 -15.83 8.47
N GLU A 329 6.59 -16.68 9.19
CA GLU A 329 6.48 -18.10 8.91
C GLU A 329 4.99 -18.51 8.94
N GLY A 330 4.67 -19.62 8.30
CA GLY A 330 3.31 -20.18 8.34
C GLY A 330 2.86 -20.68 6.98
N ILE A 331 1.54 -20.64 6.76
CA ILE A 331 0.91 -21.25 5.60
C ILE A 331 0.01 -20.24 4.91
N LEU A 332 0.13 -20.20 3.58
CA LEU A 332 -0.87 -19.65 2.67
C LEU A 332 -1.59 -20.80 1.97
N SER A 333 -2.87 -20.65 1.68
CA SER A 333 -3.65 -21.65 0.93
C SER A 333 -4.70 -21.02 0.04
N ASP A 334 -5.03 -21.67 -1.07
CA ASP A 334 -6.18 -21.32 -1.91
C ASP A 334 -7.40 -22.22 -1.66
N GLY A 335 -7.32 -23.13 -0.68
CA GLY A 335 -8.30 -24.16 -0.36
C GLY A 335 -8.01 -25.53 -0.98
N GLY A 336 -7.10 -25.61 -1.97
CA GLY A 336 -6.65 -26.87 -2.57
C GLY A 336 -5.15 -27.10 -2.43
N LYS A 337 -4.35 -26.07 -2.64
CA LYS A 337 -2.90 -26.06 -2.48
C LYS A 337 -2.50 -25.25 -1.26
N THR A 338 -1.37 -25.61 -0.67
CA THR A 338 -0.72 -24.88 0.42
C THR A 338 0.69 -24.47 0.01
N TRP A 339 1.13 -23.32 0.50
CA TRP A 339 2.48 -22.79 0.35
C TRP A 339 3.02 -22.50 1.73
N LYS A 340 4.07 -23.23 2.11
CA LYS A 340 4.70 -23.08 3.42
C LYS A 340 5.83 -22.07 3.33
N ILE A 341 5.75 -21.07 4.20
CA ILE A 341 6.72 -19.99 4.32
C ILE A 341 7.49 -20.23 5.61
N ASN A 342 8.82 -20.23 5.54
CA ASN A 342 9.67 -20.40 6.73
C ASN A 342 10.41 -19.12 7.14
N ASN A 343 10.62 -18.18 6.20
CA ASN A 343 11.48 -17.02 6.46
C ASN A 343 11.18 -15.83 5.54
N ALA A 344 9.91 -15.59 5.18
CA ALA A 344 9.57 -14.40 4.42
C ALA A 344 9.86 -13.16 5.27
N ALA A 345 10.34 -12.09 4.65
CA ALA A 345 10.55 -10.83 5.34
C ALA A 345 9.42 -9.85 5.02
N GLY A 346 9.17 -8.91 5.93
CA GLY A 346 8.13 -7.91 5.71
C GLY A 346 7.92 -6.97 6.88
N PHE A 347 6.79 -6.29 6.79
CA PHE A 347 6.35 -5.23 7.68
C PHE A 347 5.01 -5.62 8.29
N THR A 348 4.81 -5.18 9.52
CA THR A 348 3.49 -5.04 10.15
C THR A 348 3.31 -3.59 10.55
N GLU A 349 2.06 -3.15 10.72
CA GLU A 349 1.75 -1.85 11.30
C GLU A 349 0.65 -1.96 12.34
N GLU A 350 0.76 -1.11 13.34
CA GLU A 350 -0.37 -0.55 14.07
C GLU A 350 -0.32 0.97 13.85
N HIS A 351 -1.36 1.53 13.23
CA HIS A 351 -1.41 2.96 13.00
C HIS A 351 -2.78 3.53 13.34
N TYR A 352 -2.77 4.49 14.25
CA TYR A 352 -3.88 5.40 14.46
C TYR A 352 -3.58 6.78 13.87
N ALA A 353 -4.51 7.31 13.07
CA ALA A 353 -4.45 8.64 12.49
C ALA A 353 -5.72 9.46 12.79
N LYS A 354 -5.49 10.73 13.12
CA LYS A 354 -6.50 11.77 13.30
C LYS A 354 -6.18 12.87 12.30
N TRP A 355 -6.88 12.91 11.15
CA TRP A 355 -6.56 13.79 10.00
C TRP A 355 -7.04 15.23 10.10
#